data_AF-A0A449BFL2-F1
#
_entry.id   AF-A0A449BFL2-F1
#
_cell.length_a   1.000
_cell.length_b   1.000
_cell.length_c   1.000
_cell.angle_alpha   90.00
_cell.angle_beta   90.00
_cell.angle_gamma   90.00
#
_symmetry.space_group_name_H-M   'P 1'
#
loop_
_entity.id
_entity.type
_entity.pdbx_description
1 polymer ?
#
loop_
_entity_poly.entity_id
_entity_poly.type
_entity_poly.pdbx_seq_one_letter_code
_entity_poly.pdbx_strand_id
1 'polypeptide(L)'
;MFKWILRVLYAVLVVIVGFQMYATATNNKNQEFFKKEVLSTYEEGNIDDIVSKSMTAWQSTNYIEKPLYHFSSSEETDYTFDIGIYSFKVGRKDEVRYGFMIYVYNLEVKNLENKLDDYSAYEKNPGLLGLNVLIMGQESNSFIEENLAIVFDGKELKGNVFGPIYLNTGDENYFSYRIDQSSEKKMNQVKTISFSIVDATKETNGRKLNKFAEITANNDLEDKYIDDTMALGDREYLNTNKFNGDASYYKDINETYNGTSDSVATVDTTVLSKYNYVVTRTMLLYVGAIILSTFLLFFFKPLMEKLRTKKELKNKEEVKQAK
;
A
#
# COMPACT_ATOMS: atom_id res chain seq x y z
N MET A 1 -39.63 26.42 -8.21
CA MET A 1 -38.22 26.56 -7.78
C MET A 1 -37.64 25.28 -7.18
N PHE A 2 -38.27 24.64 -6.18
CA PHE A 2 -37.70 23.47 -5.47
C PHE A 2 -37.22 22.31 -6.37
N LYS A 3 -37.96 21.97 -7.43
CA LYS A 3 -37.55 20.92 -8.40
C LYS A 3 -36.25 21.24 -9.15
N TRP A 4 -35.98 22.50 -9.43
CA TRP A 4 -34.75 22.93 -10.10
C TRP A 4 -33.56 22.91 -9.14
N ILE A 5 -33.78 23.33 -7.89
CA ILE A 5 -32.77 23.23 -6.82
C ILE A 5 -32.35 21.77 -6.62
N LEU A 6 -33.30 20.84 -6.54
CA LEU A 6 -33.00 19.41 -6.37
C LEU A 6 -32.21 18.80 -7.54
N ARG A 7 -32.49 19.24 -8.78
CA ARG A 7 -31.76 18.81 -9.98
C ARG A 7 -30.32 19.32 -10.00
N VAL A 8 -30.12 20.58 -9.61
CA VAL A 8 -28.77 21.16 -9.49
C VAL A 8 -27.98 20.44 -8.40
N LEU A 9 -28.60 20.20 -7.24
CA LEU A 9 -27.96 19.47 -6.14
C LEU A 9 -27.59 18.03 -6.52
N TYR A 10 -28.47 17.34 -7.27
CA TYR A 10 -28.15 16.03 -7.84
C TYR A 10 -26.94 16.09 -8.76
N ALA A 11 -26.87 17.06 -9.68
CA ALA A 11 -25.74 17.20 -10.60
C ALA A 11 -24.42 17.45 -9.86
N VAL A 12 -24.44 18.31 -8.83
CA VAL A 12 -23.27 18.56 -7.96
C VAL A 12 -22.82 17.27 -7.26
N LEU A 13 -23.76 16.51 -6.70
CA LEU A 13 -23.45 15.25 -6.02
C LEU A 13 -22.85 14.22 -6.98
N VAL A 14 -23.38 14.11 -8.20
CA VAL A 14 -22.80 13.27 -9.26
C VAL A 14 -21.36 13.69 -9.54
N VAL A 15 -21.07 14.99 -9.68
CA VAL A 15 -19.68 15.43 -9.91
C VAL A 15 -18.76 15.07 -8.74
N ILE A 16 -19.18 15.30 -7.49
CA ILE A 16 -18.39 14.98 -6.29
C ILE A 16 -18.08 13.48 -6.20
N VAL A 17 -19.11 12.64 -6.36
CA VAL A 17 -18.94 11.18 -6.36
C VAL A 17 -18.09 10.74 -7.55
N GLY A 18 -18.19 11.41 -8.70
CA GLY A 18 -17.37 11.15 -9.87
C GLY A 18 -15.88 11.36 -9.60
N PHE A 19 -15.51 12.42 -8.88
CA PHE A 19 -14.13 12.63 -8.45
C PHE A 19 -13.62 11.52 -7.51
N GLN A 20 -14.45 11.09 -6.55
CA GLN A 20 -14.10 9.98 -5.65
C GLN A 20 -13.92 8.68 -6.43
N MET A 21 -14.85 8.35 -7.33
CA MET A 21 -14.77 7.14 -8.16
C MET A 21 -13.53 7.13 -9.05
N TYR A 22 -13.18 8.28 -9.65
CA TYR A 22 -11.97 8.41 -10.45
C TYR A 22 -10.70 8.22 -9.60
N ALA A 23 -10.64 8.81 -8.40
CA ALA A 23 -9.54 8.63 -7.47
C ALA A 23 -9.38 7.16 -7.04
N THR A 24 -10.47 6.51 -6.65
CA THR A 24 -10.50 5.07 -6.33
C THR A 24 -10.05 4.22 -7.52
N ALA A 25 -10.53 4.52 -8.72
CA ALA A 25 -10.16 3.78 -9.92
C ALA A 25 -8.67 3.92 -10.25
N THR A 26 -8.10 5.12 -10.02
CA THR A 26 -6.67 5.38 -10.18
C THR A 26 -5.84 4.61 -9.14
N ASN A 27 -6.31 4.54 -7.88
CA ASN A 27 -5.67 3.71 -6.87
C ASN A 27 -5.72 2.22 -7.23
N ASN A 28 -6.88 1.73 -7.69
CA ASN A 28 -7.05 0.34 -8.13
C ASN A 28 -6.15 0.00 -9.33
N LYS A 29 -5.94 0.95 -10.25
CA LYS A 29 -4.98 0.80 -11.36
C LYS A 29 -3.58 0.53 -10.83
N ASN A 30 -3.12 1.29 -9.84
CA ASN A 30 -1.79 1.11 -9.27
C ASN A 30 -1.69 -0.20 -8.47
N GLN A 31 -2.74 -0.58 -7.75
CA GLN A 31 -2.80 -1.86 -7.05
C GLN A 31 -2.77 -3.05 -8.02
N GLU A 32 -3.44 -2.95 -9.17
CA GLU A 32 -3.40 -3.97 -10.22
C GLU A 32 -1.99 -4.12 -10.80
N PHE A 33 -1.30 -3.01 -11.06
CA PHE A 33 0.10 -3.02 -11.46
C PHE A 33 0.99 -3.67 -10.39
N PHE A 34 0.85 -3.26 -9.12
CA PHE A 34 1.60 -3.84 -8.01
C PHE A 34 1.42 -5.37 -7.95
N LYS A 35 0.17 -5.83 -8.02
CA LYS A 35 -0.16 -7.26 -7.97
C LYS A 35 0.40 -8.06 -9.14
N LYS A 36 0.47 -7.48 -10.35
CA LYS A 36 0.90 -8.19 -11.55
C LYS A 36 2.38 -8.12 -11.83
N GLU A 37 3.01 -7.00 -11.47
CA GLU A 37 4.38 -6.69 -11.86
C GLU A 37 5.33 -6.72 -10.67
N VAL A 38 4.94 -6.22 -9.50
CA VAL A 38 5.81 -6.22 -8.32
C VAL A 38 5.81 -7.61 -7.68
N LEU A 39 4.62 -8.16 -7.41
CA LEU A 39 4.47 -9.45 -6.74
C LEU A 39 5.06 -10.62 -7.55
N SER A 40 4.96 -10.59 -8.88
CA SER A 40 5.57 -11.61 -9.74
C SER A 40 7.10 -11.58 -9.71
N THR A 41 7.70 -10.39 -9.55
CA THR A 41 9.16 -10.23 -9.53
C THR A 41 9.81 -10.80 -8.26
N TYR A 42 9.06 -10.91 -7.16
CA TYR A 42 9.54 -11.58 -5.95
C TYR A 42 9.93 -13.06 -6.19
N GLU A 43 9.33 -13.73 -7.18
CA GLU A 43 9.72 -15.10 -7.55
C GLU A 43 11.12 -15.16 -8.16
N GLU A 44 11.53 -14.09 -8.87
CA GLU A 44 12.79 -13.98 -9.62
C GLU A 44 13.97 -13.55 -8.73
N GLY A 45 13.69 -13.03 -7.52
CA GLY A 45 14.70 -12.65 -6.53
C GLY A 45 15.48 -11.37 -6.87
N ASN A 46 15.05 -10.59 -7.87
CA ASN A 46 15.72 -9.36 -8.26
C ASN A 46 15.20 -8.15 -7.44
N ILE A 47 15.90 -7.80 -6.36
CA ILE A 47 15.50 -6.69 -5.48
C ILE A 47 15.44 -5.34 -6.21
N ASP A 48 16.34 -5.08 -7.16
CA ASP A 48 16.39 -3.81 -7.89
C ASP A 48 15.12 -3.61 -8.71
N ASP A 49 14.64 -4.67 -9.37
CA ASP A 49 13.38 -4.65 -10.12
C ASP A 49 12.17 -4.53 -9.19
N ILE A 50 12.19 -5.20 -8.03
CA ILE A 50 11.13 -5.09 -7.02
C ILE A 50 11.01 -3.65 -6.51
N VAL A 51 12.14 -3.04 -6.15
CA VAL A 51 12.21 -1.65 -5.69
C VAL A 51 11.73 -0.72 -6.80
N SER A 52 12.28 -0.84 -8.02
CA SER A 52 11.89 0.02 -9.14
C SER A 52 10.38 -0.06 -9.46
N LYS A 53 9.84 -1.28 -9.56
CA LYS A 53 8.42 -1.49 -9.85
C LYS A 53 7.55 -1.02 -8.67
N SER A 54 7.91 -1.29 -7.42
CA SER A 54 7.13 -0.81 -6.28
C SER A 54 7.13 0.72 -6.16
N MET A 55 8.27 1.37 -6.42
CA MET A 55 8.38 2.84 -6.50
C MET A 55 7.49 3.40 -7.62
N THR A 56 7.36 2.67 -8.74
CA THR A 56 6.42 2.98 -9.83
C THR A 56 4.97 2.87 -9.38
N ALA A 57 4.60 1.79 -8.68
CA ALA A 57 3.26 1.59 -8.15
C ALA A 57 2.86 2.70 -7.16
N TRP A 58 3.81 3.16 -6.35
CA TRP A 58 3.67 4.26 -5.41
C TRP A 58 3.73 5.66 -6.06
N GLN A 59 4.00 5.74 -7.36
CA GLN A 59 4.15 6.98 -8.12
C GLN A 59 5.23 7.91 -7.53
N SER A 60 6.31 7.34 -7.00
CA SER A 60 7.50 8.11 -6.63
C SER A 60 8.01 8.86 -7.86
N THR A 61 8.57 10.05 -7.67
CA THR A 61 9.26 10.80 -8.73
C THR A 61 10.68 10.27 -8.90
N ASN A 62 11.37 10.09 -7.77
CA ASN A 62 12.73 9.56 -7.70
C ASN A 62 12.88 8.67 -6.47
N TYR A 63 13.91 7.81 -6.49
CA TYR A 63 14.36 7.06 -5.32
C TYR A 63 15.88 6.90 -5.35
N ILE A 64 16.48 6.63 -4.20
CA ILE A 64 17.90 6.28 -4.12
C ILE A 64 18.02 4.78 -4.39
N GLU A 65 18.79 4.40 -5.40
CA GLU A 65 18.90 3.02 -5.89
C GLU A 65 19.50 2.06 -4.86
N LYS A 66 20.36 2.57 -3.98
CA LYS A 66 20.89 1.79 -2.85
C LYS A 66 20.07 2.08 -1.59
N PRO A 67 19.82 1.07 -0.74
CA PRO A 67 19.16 1.29 0.52
C PRO A 67 20.00 2.23 1.41
N LEU A 68 19.34 3.09 2.18
CA LEU A 68 20.01 3.86 3.24
C LEU A 68 20.48 2.95 4.36
N TYR A 69 19.69 1.92 4.64
CA TYR A 69 20.00 0.89 5.63
C TYR A 69 19.72 -0.48 5.02
N HIS A 70 20.74 -1.35 5.05
CA HIS A 70 20.64 -2.74 4.67
C HIS A 70 21.03 -3.62 5.85
N PHE A 71 20.17 -4.57 6.20
CA PHE A 71 20.42 -5.54 7.26
C PHE A 71 20.13 -6.94 6.73
N SER A 72 21.07 -7.86 6.92
CA SER A 72 20.91 -9.23 6.46
C SER A 72 21.36 -10.23 7.52
N SER A 73 20.80 -11.44 7.44
CA SER A 73 21.25 -12.56 8.26
C SER A 73 22.12 -13.54 7.47
N SER A 74 23.12 -14.10 8.15
CA SER A 74 23.97 -15.17 7.62
C SER A 74 23.26 -16.54 7.59
N GLU A 75 23.76 -17.47 6.78
CA GLU A 75 23.23 -18.83 6.62
C GLU A 75 23.16 -19.70 7.89
N GLU A 76 23.76 -19.33 9.03
CA GLU A 76 23.82 -20.19 10.23
C GLU A 76 22.57 -20.15 11.14
N THR A 77 21.49 -19.43 10.77
CA THR A 77 20.32 -19.24 11.64
C THR A 77 19.03 -19.88 11.21
N ASP A 78 18.08 -19.92 12.14
CA ASP A 78 16.68 -20.31 11.92
C ASP A 78 15.96 -19.43 10.90
N TYR A 79 16.48 -18.25 10.62
CA TYR A 79 15.95 -17.30 9.65
C TYR A 79 17.06 -16.79 8.73
N THR A 80 16.87 -16.89 7.42
CA THR A 80 17.64 -16.13 6.41
C THR A 80 16.76 -14.99 5.92
N PHE A 81 17.29 -13.78 5.78
CA PHE A 81 16.55 -12.64 5.28
C PHE A 81 17.47 -11.47 4.93
N ASP A 82 16.93 -10.56 4.13
CA ASP A 82 17.45 -9.23 3.90
C ASP A 82 16.37 -8.18 4.19
N ILE A 83 16.78 -7.04 4.74
CA ILE A 83 15.94 -5.88 5.05
C ILE A 83 16.59 -4.65 4.44
N GLY A 84 15.90 -4.02 3.50
CA GLY A 84 16.34 -2.77 2.87
C GLY A 84 15.41 -1.61 3.18
N ILE A 85 15.94 -0.49 3.66
CA ILE A 85 15.21 0.75 3.87
C ILE A 85 15.63 1.75 2.79
N TYR A 86 14.74 1.97 1.82
CA TYR A 86 15.00 2.83 0.66
C TYR A 86 14.32 4.18 0.83
N SER A 87 15.04 5.25 0.48
CA SER A 87 14.44 6.58 0.40
C SER A 87 13.76 6.79 -0.94
N PHE A 88 12.62 7.47 -0.89
CA PHE A 88 11.95 7.97 -2.08
C PHE A 88 11.56 9.44 -1.95
N LYS A 89 11.34 10.06 -3.12
CA LYS A 89 10.84 11.42 -3.30
C LYS A 89 9.57 11.34 -4.14
N VAL A 90 8.48 11.93 -3.66
CA VAL A 90 7.20 12.01 -4.38
C VAL A 90 6.74 13.46 -4.48
N GLY A 91 6.02 13.77 -5.57
CA GLY A 91 5.42 15.08 -5.79
C GLY A 91 6.15 15.93 -6.83
N ARG A 92 5.69 17.19 -6.99
CA ARG A 92 6.14 18.11 -8.05
C ARG A 92 6.53 19.45 -7.43
N LYS A 93 7.63 20.05 -7.92
CA LYS A 93 8.23 21.38 -7.63
C LYS A 93 7.90 22.05 -6.28
N ASP A 94 6.63 22.34 -5.99
CA ASP A 94 6.16 23.11 -4.83
C ASP A 94 5.55 22.22 -3.71
N GLU A 95 5.25 20.96 -3.99
CA GLU A 95 4.74 19.97 -3.03
C GLU A 95 5.58 18.68 -3.11
N VAL A 96 6.81 18.75 -2.63
CA VAL A 96 7.71 17.60 -2.56
C VAL A 96 7.61 16.97 -1.18
N ARG A 97 7.46 15.65 -1.14
CA ARG A 97 7.57 14.85 0.08
C ARG A 97 8.67 13.82 -0.10
N TYR A 98 9.38 13.58 0.99
CA TYR A 98 10.35 12.50 1.09
C TYR A 98 9.79 11.42 1.99
N GLY A 99 10.34 10.22 1.92
CA GLY A 99 9.96 9.14 2.82
C GLY A 99 10.85 7.93 2.68
N PHE A 100 10.48 6.88 3.40
CA PHE A 100 11.08 5.56 3.37
C PHE A 100 10.08 4.48 2.99
N MET A 101 10.55 3.51 2.24
CA MET A 101 9.90 2.21 2.07
C MET A 101 10.81 1.14 2.67
N ILE A 102 10.22 0.22 3.41
CA ILE A 102 10.94 -0.91 4.01
C ILE A 102 10.61 -2.13 3.19
N TYR A 103 11.65 -2.86 2.80
CA TYR A 103 11.58 -4.10 2.05
C TYR A 103 12.14 -5.19 2.93
N VAL A 104 11.44 -6.32 3.00
CA VAL A 104 11.98 -7.57 3.51
C VAL A 104 12.03 -8.52 2.33
N TYR A 105 13.14 -9.22 2.10
CA TYR A 105 13.28 -10.15 0.98
C TYR A 105 14.19 -11.32 1.36
N ASN A 106 14.18 -12.38 0.54
CA ASN A 106 14.92 -13.63 0.78
C ASN A 106 14.64 -14.25 2.16
N LEU A 107 13.42 -14.07 2.67
CA LEU A 107 13.00 -14.53 3.98
C LEU A 107 12.72 -16.04 3.97
N GLU A 108 13.62 -16.85 4.53
CA GLU A 108 13.39 -18.28 4.72
C GLU A 108 13.39 -18.63 6.20
N VAL A 109 12.53 -19.59 6.58
CA VAL A 109 12.41 -20.07 7.97
C VAL A 109 12.81 -21.54 7.99
N LYS A 110 13.95 -21.86 8.62
CA LYS A 110 14.38 -23.24 8.76
C LYS A 110 13.46 -24.02 9.69
N ASN A 111 13.24 -25.28 9.35
CA ASN A 111 12.39 -26.20 10.14
C ASN A 111 11.00 -25.61 10.42
N LEU A 112 10.41 -24.92 9.44
CA LEU A 112 9.11 -24.24 9.55
C LEU A 112 8.02 -25.19 10.07
N GLU A 113 8.03 -26.45 9.64
CA GLU A 113 7.13 -27.52 10.10
C GLU A 113 7.07 -27.70 11.62
N ASN A 114 8.19 -27.45 12.31
CA ASN A 114 8.29 -27.55 13.76
C ASN A 114 7.95 -26.24 14.49
N LYS A 115 7.81 -25.14 13.73
CA LYS A 115 7.54 -23.79 14.25
C LYS A 115 6.07 -23.38 14.09
N LEU A 116 5.32 -24.03 13.19
CA LEU A 116 3.90 -23.75 12.97
C LEU A 116 3.00 -24.57 13.89
N ASP A 117 1.89 -23.96 14.30
CA ASP A 117 0.89 -24.61 15.11
C ASP A 117 0.12 -25.71 14.33
N ASP A 118 -0.16 -25.52 13.03
CA ASP A 118 -0.71 -26.53 12.12
C ASP A 118 -0.05 -26.45 10.72
N TYR A 119 1.03 -27.22 10.53
CA TYR A 119 1.75 -27.27 9.26
C TYR A 119 0.89 -27.82 8.10
N SER A 120 -0.01 -28.77 8.36
CA SER A 120 -0.88 -29.32 7.31
C SER A 120 -1.92 -28.31 6.81
N ALA A 121 -2.35 -27.37 7.65
CA ALA A 121 -3.16 -26.25 7.21
C ALA A 121 -2.35 -25.27 6.34
N TYR A 122 -1.10 -25.00 6.72
CA TYR A 122 -0.16 -24.21 5.92
C TYR A 122 0.12 -24.84 4.54
N GLU A 123 0.37 -26.15 4.45
CA GLU A 123 0.57 -26.83 3.16
C GLU A 123 -0.62 -26.68 2.21
N LYS A 124 -1.84 -26.60 2.73
CA LYS A 124 -3.06 -26.38 1.94
C LYS A 124 -3.27 -24.92 1.59
N ASN A 125 -2.82 -24.01 2.45
CA ASN A 125 -2.95 -22.57 2.28
C ASN A 125 -1.74 -21.84 2.88
N PRO A 126 -0.65 -21.64 2.11
CA PRO A 126 0.53 -20.93 2.59
C PRO A 126 0.25 -19.48 3.03
N GLY A 127 -0.87 -18.90 2.58
CA GLY A 127 -1.32 -17.58 3.00
C GLY A 127 -1.73 -17.46 4.47
N LEU A 128 -1.69 -18.54 5.24
CA LEU A 128 -1.86 -18.53 6.69
C LEU A 128 -0.60 -18.03 7.42
N LEU A 129 0.53 -17.85 6.73
CA LEU A 129 1.73 -17.26 7.28
C LEU A 129 1.86 -15.80 6.85
N GLY A 130 2.13 -14.91 7.80
CA GLY A 130 2.23 -13.47 7.56
C GLY A 130 3.50 -12.86 8.13
N LEU A 131 3.76 -11.61 7.76
CA LEU A 131 4.83 -10.80 8.31
C LEU A 131 4.23 -9.65 9.12
N ASN A 132 4.67 -9.51 10.36
CA ASN A 132 4.33 -8.39 11.22
C ASN A 132 5.52 -7.45 11.37
N VAL A 133 5.28 -6.16 11.13
CA VAL A 133 6.24 -5.09 11.40
C VAL A 133 5.65 -4.12 12.40
N LEU A 134 6.39 -3.95 13.48
CA LEU A 134 6.06 -3.06 14.58
C LEU A 134 7.11 -1.96 14.67
N ILE A 135 6.69 -0.72 14.41
CA ILE A 135 7.52 0.47 14.58
C ILE A 135 7.04 1.18 15.84
N MET A 136 7.91 1.30 16.83
CA MET A 136 7.62 1.94 18.11
C MET A 136 8.24 3.33 18.15
N GLY A 137 7.46 4.31 18.64
CA GLY A 137 7.94 5.68 18.85
C GLY A 137 8.36 5.95 20.28
N GLN A 138 8.87 7.15 20.53
CA GLN A 138 9.23 7.58 21.89
C GLN A 138 8.00 7.77 22.81
N GLU A 139 6.89 8.29 22.28
CA GLU A 139 5.70 8.69 23.05
C GLU A 139 4.58 7.64 23.08
N SER A 140 4.68 6.54 22.33
CA SER A 140 3.64 5.51 22.26
C SER A 140 4.21 4.10 22.20
N ASN A 141 3.47 3.13 22.75
CA ASN A 141 3.81 1.71 22.67
C ASN A 141 3.82 1.18 21.21
N SER A 142 3.24 1.90 20.25
CA SER A 142 3.34 1.60 18.82
C SER A 142 2.93 2.78 17.92
N PHE A 143 3.77 3.10 16.95
CA PHE A 143 3.47 4.06 15.89
C PHE A 143 2.82 3.38 14.70
N ILE A 144 3.44 2.33 14.19
CA ILE A 144 2.87 1.48 13.15
C ILE A 144 2.89 0.05 13.68
N GLU A 145 1.75 -0.61 13.60
CA GLU A 145 1.66 -2.06 13.75
C GLU A 145 0.90 -2.58 12.53
N GLU A 146 1.65 -3.15 11.59
CA GLU A 146 1.07 -3.78 10.41
C GLU A 146 1.23 -5.30 10.54
N ASN A 147 0.10 -5.99 10.67
CA ASN A 147 0.04 -7.43 10.48
C ASN A 147 -0.32 -7.69 9.02
N LEU A 148 0.68 -7.93 8.18
CA LEU A 148 0.48 -8.26 6.78
C LEU A 148 0.43 -9.77 6.64
N ALA A 149 -0.78 -10.33 6.64
CA ALA A 149 -1.01 -11.66 6.09
C ALA A 149 -0.92 -11.56 4.56
N ILE A 150 0.30 -11.61 4.01
CA ILE A 150 0.45 -11.62 2.55
C ILE A 150 0.34 -13.04 2.06
N VAL A 151 -0.87 -13.38 1.60
CA VAL A 151 -1.13 -14.56 0.79
C VAL A 151 -0.42 -14.39 -0.55
N PHE A 152 0.70 -15.09 -0.75
CA PHE A 152 1.24 -15.35 -2.09
C PHE A 152 0.86 -16.76 -2.51
N ASP A 153 -0.23 -16.85 -3.27
CA ASP A 153 -0.62 -17.92 -4.20
C ASP A 153 0.11 -19.28 -4.10
N GLY A 154 0.07 -19.93 -2.93
CA GLY A 154 0.61 -21.28 -2.76
C GLY A 154 2.13 -21.43 -2.83
N LYS A 155 2.93 -20.36 -2.73
CA LYS A 155 4.41 -20.43 -2.81
C LYS A 155 5.09 -19.66 -1.67
N GLU A 156 6.28 -20.13 -1.31
CA GLU A 156 7.08 -19.68 -0.16
C GLU A 156 7.29 -18.16 -0.10
N LEU A 157 7.35 -17.64 1.14
CA LEU A 157 7.70 -16.25 1.46
C LEU A 157 9.05 -15.90 0.81
N LYS A 158 9.08 -14.96 -0.14
CA LYS A 158 10.34 -14.36 -0.62
C LYS A 158 10.45 -12.86 -0.40
N GLY A 159 9.46 -12.26 0.29
CA GLY A 159 9.55 -10.88 0.75
C GLY A 159 8.24 -10.10 0.88
N ASN A 160 8.35 -8.81 1.20
CA ASN A 160 7.26 -7.86 1.44
C ASN A 160 7.71 -6.40 1.26
N VAL A 161 6.78 -5.51 0.91
CA VAL A 161 6.96 -4.04 0.90
C VAL A 161 6.03 -3.43 1.94
N PHE A 162 6.60 -2.70 2.90
CA PHE A 162 5.83 -1.94 3.87
C PHE A 162 5.46 -0.57 3.33
N GLY A 163 4.25 -0.13 3.67
CA GLY A 163 3.71 1.16 3.24
C GLY A 163 4.65 2.33 3.54
N PRO A 164 4.55 3.43 2.77
CA PRO A 164 5.47 4.54 2.87
C PRO A 164 5.38 5.23 4.23
N ILE A 165 6.54 5.47 4.84
CA ILE A 165 6.71 6.36 5.99
C ILE A 165 7.21 7.70 5.44
N TYR A 166 6.39 8.73 5.52
CA TYR A 166 6.75 10.06 5.02
C TYR A 166 7.59 10.82 6.03
N LEU A 167 8.45 11.69 5.51
CA LEU A 167 9.25 12.64 6.27
C LEU A 167 8.69 14.04 6.04
N ASN A 168 8.36 14.72 7.12
CA ASN A 168 8.18 16.16 7.10
C ASN A 168 9.49 16.83 7.54
N THR A 169 10.03 17.69 6.68
CA THR A 169 11.30 18.41 6.88
C THR A 169 11.09 19.93 6.87
N GLY A 170 10.01 20.40 7.51
CA GLY A 170 9.65 21.81 7.66
C GLY A 170 10.09 22.41 8.99
N ASP A 171 9.26 23.29 9.56
CA ASP A 171 9.50 23.90 10.88
C ASP A 171 9.57 22.84 12.00
N GLU A 172 8.83 21.74 11.83
CA GLU A 172 8.85 20.57 12.71
C GLU A 172 9.22 19.33 11.90
N ASN A 173 10.24 18.60 12.36
CA ASN A 173 10.70 17.36 11.73
C ASN A 173 9.96 16.17 12.35
N TYR A 174 9.25 15.40 11.53
CA TYR A 174 8.55 14.20 11.99
C TYR A 174 8.40 13.15 10.88
N PHE A 175 8.33 11.89 11.28
CA PHE A 175 7.82 10.81 10.45
C PHE A 175 6.29 10.82 10.49
N SER A 176 5.66 10.52 9.36
CA SER A 176 4.23 10.32 9.30
C SER A 176 3.83 9.09 8.51
N TYR A 177 2.76 8.45 8.96
CA TYR A 177 2.19 7.27 8.34
C TYR A 177 0.68 7.39 8.32
N ARG A 178 0.08 7.14 7.16
CA ARG A 178 -1.38 7.19 7.01
C ARG A 178 -1.98 5.81 7.22
N ILE A 179 -2.91 5.73 8.16
CA ILE A 179 -3.70 4.52 8.39
C ILE A 179 -4.88 4.48 7.40
N ASP A 180 -5.47 5.64 7.12
CA ASP A 180 -6.51 5.80 6.10
C ASP A 180 -6.50 7.22 5.49
N GLN A 181 -7.51 7.56 4.68
CA GLN A 181 -7.61 8.88 4.05
C GLN A 181 -7.77 10.05 5.04
N SER A 182 -8.17 9.77 6.29
CA SER A 182 -8.53 10.74 7.31
C SER A 182 -7.62 10.75 8.54
N SER A 183 -6.82 9.71 8.75
CA SER A 183 -5.96 9.57 9.92
C SER A 183 -4.48 9.39 9.54
N GLU A 184 -3.67 10.32 10.05
CA GLU A 184 -2.21 10.31 9.95
C GLU A 184 -1.63 10.24 11.37
N LYS A 185 -0.80 9.23 11.62
CA LYS A 185 0.04 9.19 12.82
C LYS A 185 1.34 9.94 12.54
N LYS A 186 1.82 10.67 13.54
CA LYS A 186 3.06 11.43 13.50
C LYS A 186 3.97 11.06 14.66
N MET A 187 5.27 11.13 14.45
CA MET A 187 6.27 10.90 15.48
C MET A 187 7.55 11.64 15.15
N ASN A 188 8.23 12.18 16.15
CA ASN A 188 9.52 12.84 15.92
C ASN A 188 10.68 11.83 15.97
N GLN A 189 10.48 10.72 16.68
CA GLN A 189 11.49 9.68 16.85
C GLN A 189 10.91 8.27 16.77
N VAL A 190 11.51 7.44 15.91
CA VAL A 190 11.39 5.97 15.91
C VAL A 190 12.38 5.42 16.93
N LYS A 191 11.93 4.62 17.89
CA LYS A 191 12.80 3.97 18.87
C LYS A 191 13.23 2.58 18.42
N THR A 192 12.33 1.84 17.79
CA THR A 192 12.56 0.44 17.43
C THR A 192 11.71 0.05 16.23
N ILE A 193 12.27 -0.79 15.35
CA ILE A 193 11.57 -1.50 14.28
C ILE A 193 11.74 -2.99 14.54
N SER A 194 10.65 -3.70 14.78
CA SER A 194 10.64 -5.15 15.05
C SER A 194 9.95 -5.91 13.92
N PHE A 195 10.55 -7.02 13.51
CA PHE A 195 10.05 -7.91 12.47
C PHE A 195 9.80 -9.31 13.06
N SER A 196 8.60 -9.83 12.86
CA SER A 196 8.17 -11.14 13.36
C SER A 196 7.26 -11.83 12.36
N ILE A 197 7.25 -13.15 12.36
CA ILE A 197 6.29 -13.92 11.56
C ILE A 197 4.98 -14.07 12.34
N VAL A 198 3.84 -14.10 11.65
CA VAL A 198 2.51 -14.35 12.22
C VAL A 198 1.99 -15.67 11.67
N ASP A 199 1.66 -16.60 12.55
CA ASP A 199 1.07 -17.89 12.24
C ASP A 199 -0.45 -17.86 12.46
N ALA A 200 -1.22 -17.83 11.38
CA ALA A 200 -2.68 -17.90 11.38
C ALA A 200 -3.24 -19.31 11.08
N THR A 201 -2.44 -20.37 11.23
CA THR A 201 -2.84 -21.75 10.90
C THR A 201 -3.92 -22.30 11.83
N LYS A 202 -3.99 -21.86 13.09
CA LYS A 202 -5.01 -22.27 14.06
C LYS A 202 -5.97 -21.17 14.53
N GLU A 203 -5.55 -19.91 14.53
CA GLU A 203 -6.33 -18.80 15.09
C GLU A 203 -6.55 -17.68 14.07
N THR A 204 -7.76 -17.13 14.03
CA THR A 204 -8.15 -16.06 13.09
C THR A 204 -7.37 -14.76 13.26
N ASN A 205 -6.78 -14.54 14.44
CA ASN A 205 -5.95 -13.37 14.74
C ASN A 205 -4.44 -13.65 14.66
N GLY A 206 -4.07 -14.92 14.38
CA GLY A 206 -2.70 -15.39 14.32
C GLY A 206 -1.92 -15.33 15.63
N ARG A 207 -1.16 -16.38 15.92
CA ARG A 207 -0.10 -16.34 16.93
C ARG A 207 1.12 -15.66 16.33
N LYS A 208 1.67 -14.63 16.98
CA LYS A 208 3.00 -14.11 16.59
C LYS A 208 4.05 -15.19 16.89
N LEU A 209 4.74 -15.67 15.86
CA LEU A 209 5.97 -16.45 16.02
C LEU A 209 7.08 -15.55 16.56
N ASN A 210 8.26 -16.15 16.76
CA ASN A 210 9.43 -15.45 17.25
C ASN A 210 9.83 -14.30 16.32
N LYS A 211 10.30 -13.21 16.94
CA LYS A 211 10.96 -12.11 16.26
C LYS A 211 12.19 -12.65 15.53
N PHE A 212 12.44 -12.20 14.30
CA PHE A 212 13.65 -12.54 13.56
C PHE A 212 14.59 -11.35 13.37
N ALA A 213 14.09 -10.12 13.50
CA ALA A 213 14.91 -8.91 13.52
C ALA A 213 14.34 -7.82 14.43
N GLU A 214 15.23 -7.06 15.07
CA GLU A 214 14.98 -5.85 15.82
C GLU A 214 16.07 -4.82 15.51
N ILE A 215 15.63 -3.64 15.08
CA ILE A 215 16.48 -2.50 14.81
C ILE A 215 16.16 -1.46 15.87
N THR A 216 17.08 -1.20 16.79
CA THR A 216 16.95 -0.15 17.79
C THR A 216 17.59 1.13 17.26
N ALA A 217 16.95 2.27 17.52
CA ALA A 217 17.50 3.54 17.08
C ALA A 217 18.74 3.93 17.91
N ASN A 218 19.75 4.45 17.21
CA ASN A 218 20.87 5.19 17.77
C ASN A 218 20.87 6.58 17.12
N ASN A 219 20.45 7.60 17.87
CA ASN A 219 20.33 8.95 17.32
C ASN A 219 21.68 9.66 17.18
N ASP A 220 22.74 9.12 17.80
CA ASP A 220 24.12 9.60 17.66
C ASP A 220 24.81 9.02 16.40
N LEU A 221 24.09 8.24 15.60
CA LEU A 221 24.61 7.65 14.37
C LEU A 221 24.77 8.72 13.28
N GLU A 222 26.00 8.94 12.83
CA GLU A 222 26.31 9.96 11.83
C GLU A 222 26.29 9.43 10.38
N ASP A 223 26.51 8.13 10.18
CA ASP A 223 26.58 7.49 8.86
C ASP A 223 25.21 7.45 8.15
N LYS A 224 25.14 8.05 6.95
CA LYS A 224 23.90 8.14 6.13
C LYS A 224 23.60 6.86 5.34
N TYR A 225 24.60 6.00 5.15
CA TYR A 225 24.49 4.74 4.43
C TYR A 225 25.10 3.64 5.27
N ILE A 226 24.31 2.62 5.56
CA ILE A 226 24.71 1.50 6.41
C ILE A 226 24.38 0.21 5.68
N ASP A 227 25.41 -0.60 5.49
CA ASP A 227 25.28 -2.00 5.11
C ASP A 227 25.80 -2.85 6.26
N ASP A 228 24.91 -3.61 6.88
CA ASP A 228 25.16 -4.37 8.09
C ASP A 228 24.73 -5.83 7.88
N THR A 229 25.66 -6.61 7.34
CA THR A 229 25.53 -8.07 7.32
C THR A 229 25.97 -8.62 8.67
N MET A 230 25.05 -9.20 9.43
CA MET A 230 25.38 -9.80 10.73
C MET A 230 25.38 -11.32 10.66
N ALA A 231 26.51 -11.91 11.06
CA ALA A 231 26.53 -13.30 11.47
C ALA A 231 25.81 -13.42 12.80
N LEU A 232 24.63 -14.06 12.80
CA LEU A 232 23.76 -14.10 13.97
C LEU A 232 24.33 -14.97 15.11
N GLY A 233 25.24 -15.90 14.82
CA GLY A 233 25.90 -16.74 15.82
C GLY A 233 24.90 -17.44 16.76
N ASP A 234 25.09 -17.31 18.07
CA ASP A 234 24.20 -17.87 19.11
C ASP A 234 22.92 -17.05 19.37
N ARG A 235 22.69 -15.94 18.64
CA ARG A 235 21.52 -15.08 18.88
C ARG A 235 20.29 -15.66 18.20
N GLU A 236 19.17 -15.66 18.91
CA GLU A 236 17.87 -16.11 18.37
C GLU A 236 17.35 -15.23 17.22
N TYR A 237 17.76 -13.96 17.15
CA TYR A 237 17.32 -12.99 16.15
C TYR A 237 18.32 -11.84 15.97
N LEU A 238 18.19 -11.10 14.86
CA LEU A 238 19.05 -9.94 14.57
C LEU A 238 18.71 -8.79 15.50
N ASN A 239 19.71 -8.30 16.23
CA ASN A 239 19.57 -7.09 17.03
C ASN A 239 20.71 -6.14 16.69
N THR A 240 20.36 -5.01 16.10
CA THR A 240 21.29 -3.96 15.69
C THR A 240 20.82 -2.61 16.21
N ASN A 241 21.77 -1.71 16.42
CA ASN A 241 21.51 -0.30 16.76
C ASN A 241 21.92 0.65 15.62
N LYS A 242 22.18 0.12 14.42
CA LYS A 242 22.65 0.92 13.28
C LYS A 242 21.51 1.52 12.47
N PHE A 243 20.68 2.33 13.13
CA PHE A 243 19.60 3.07 12.50
C PHE A 243 19.41 4.41 13.21
N ASN A 244 19.38 5.52 12.46
CA ASN A 244 19.04 6.80 13.06
C ASN A 244 17.52 6.99 13.07
N GLY A 245 16.95 6.98 14.28
CA GLY A 245 15.52 7.07 14.49
C GLY A 245 15.00 8.50 14.65
N ASP A 246 15.86 9.52 14.58
CA ASP A 246 15.46 10.92 14.73
C ASP A 246 15.05 11.52 13.38
N ALA A 247 13.84 12.09 13.28
CA ALA A 247 13.37 12.71 12.04
C ALA A 247 14.26 13.89 11.61
N SER A 248 14.86 14.62 12.55
CA SER A 248 15.72 15.77 12.28
C SER A 248 17.04 15.39 11.61
N TYR A 249 17.48 14.13 11.75
CA TYR A 249 18.64 13.60 11.04
C TYR A 249 18.47 13.67 9.51
N TYR A 250 17.23 13.59 9.03
CA TYR A 250 16.89 13.56 7.60
C TYR A 250 16.49 14.93 7.03
N LYS A 251 16.70 16.03 7.77
CA LYS A 251 16.32 17.39 7.32
C LYS A 251 16.96 17.78 5.97
N ASP A 252 18.18 17.30 5.70
CA ASP A 252 18.96 17.61 4.49
C ASP A 252 18.79 16.53 3.41
N ILE A 253 17.77 15.66 3.51
CA ILE A 253 17.56 14.57 2.54
C ILE A 253 17.30 15.09 1.13
N ASN A 254 16.80 16.32 1.00
CA ASN A 254 16.62 16.99 -0.29
C ASN A 254 17.95 17.17 -1.05
N GLU A 255 19.05 17.44 -0.36
CA GLU A 255 20.38 17.61 -0.94
C GLU A 255 20.85 16.30 -1.58
N THR A 256 20.54 15.16 -0.97
CA THR A 256 20.85 13.83 -1.50
C THR A 256 20.23 13.59 -2.88
N TYR A 257 19.05 14.15 -3.15
CA TYR A 257 18.38 14.06 -4.45
C TYR A 257 18.80 15.11 -5.47
N ASN A 258 19.43 16.21 -5.02
CA ASN A 258 19.88 17.30 -5.89
C ASN A 258 21.35 17.16 -6.29
N GLY A 259 22.13 16.39 -5.53
CA GLY A 259 23.49 16.02 -5.92
C GLY A 259 23.46 15.14 -7.16
N THR A 260 24.38 15.38 -8.10
CA THR A 260 24.66 14.52 -9.27
C THR A 260 25.28 13.18 -8.84
N SER A 261 24.62 12.46 -7.93
CA SER A 261 25.02 11.11 -7.58
C SER A 261 24.43 10.15 -8.61
N ASP A 262 25.25 9.25 -9.14
CA ASP A 262 24.87 8.17 -10.06
C ASP A 262 23.91 7.14 -9.43
N SER A 263 23.35 7.45 -8.26
CA SER A 263 22.54 6.56 -7.42
C SER A 263 21.09 7.02 -7.26
N VAL A 264 20.64 8.04 -8.00
CA VAL A 264 19.23 8.50 -7.99
C VAL A 264 18.52 8.03 -9.26
N ALA A 265 17.59 7.11 -9.10
CA ALA A 265 16.74 6.64 -10.19
C ALA A 265 15.53 7.57 -10.40
N THR A 266 15.12 7.70 -11.66
CA THR A 266 13.84 8.33 -12.03
C THR A 266 12.84 7.26 -12.38
N VAL A 267 11.64 7.38 -11.81
CA VAL A 267 10.58 6.39 -11.99
C VAL A 267 9.84 6.64 -13.31
N ASP A 268 9.75 5.60 -14.15
CA ASP A 268 8.93 5.65 -15.36
C ASP A 268 7.48 5.32 -15.05
N THR A 269 6.67 6.34 -14.76
CA THR A 269 5.23 6.17 -14.54
C THR A 269 4.43 5.89 -15.82
N THR A 270 5.03 5.97 -17.02
CA THR A 270 4.31 5.73 -18.27
C THR A 270 3.88 4.28 -18.42
N VAL A 271 4.57 3.34 -17.78
CA VAL A 271 4.22 1.91 -17.76
C VAL A 271 2.84 1.66 -17.12
N LEU A 272 2.40 2.53 -16.20
CA LEU A 272 1.07 2.45 -15.59
C LEU A 272 -0.06 2.66 -16.60
N SER A 273 0.22 3.27 -17.76
CA SER A 273 -0.76 3.50 -18.81
C SER A 273 -1.34 2.19 -19.38
N LYS A 274 -0.58 1.10 -19.35
CA LYS A 274 -1.05 -0.25 -19.73
C LYS A 274 -2.24 -0.73 -18.90
N TYR A 275 -2.42 -0.17 -17.69
CA TYR A 275 -3.47 -0.51 -16.74
C TYR A 275 -4.64 0.47 -16.77
N ASN A 276 -4.64 1.45 -17.68
CA ASN A 276 -5.73 2.42 -17.81
C ASN A 276 -7.11 1.77 -18.06
N TYR A 277 -7.14 0.52 -18.56
CA TYR A 277 -8.38 -0.25 -18.69
C TYR A 277 -9.14 -0.39 -17.36
N VAL A 278 -8.43 -0.43 -16.21
CA VAL A 278 -9.03 -0.49 -14.87
C VAL A 278 -9.83 0.79 -14.58
N VAL A 279 -9.24 1.94 -14.92
CA VAL A 279 -9.90 3.25 -14.80
C VAL A 279 -11.09 3.33 -15.76
N THR A 280 -10.89 2.99 -17.03
CA THR A 280 -11.95 3.03 -18.06
C THR A 280 -13.14 2.16 -17.66
N ARG A 281 -12.90 0.90 -17.25
CA ARG A 281 -13.95 -0.01 -16.81
C ARG A 281 -14.72 0.55 -15.62
N THR A 282 -14.03 1.07 -14.62
CA THR A 282 -14.66 1.61 -13.40
C THR A 282 -15.52 2.84 -13.72
N MET A 283 -15.02 3.74 -14.57
CA MET A 283 -15.76 4.94 -15.00
C MET A 283 -16.95 4.61 -15.90
N LEU A 284 -16.85 3.60 -16.78
CA LEU A 284 -17.98 3.14 -17.58
C LEU A 284 -19.12 2.58 -16.71
N LEU A 285 -18.78 1.78 -15.69
CA LEU A 285 -19.76 1.27 -14.74
C LEU A 285 -20.42 2.41 -13.96
N TYR A 286 -19.63 3.39 -13.53
CA TYR A 286 -20.14 4.57 -12.84
C TYR A 286 -21.10 5.41 -13.72
N VAL A 287 -20.72 5.71 -14.97
CA VAL A 287 -21.57 6.41 -15.93
C VAL A 287 -22.85 5.64 -16.20
N GLY A 288 -22.78 4.30 -16.36
CA GLY A 288 -23.96 3.45 -16.50
C GLY A 288 -24.92 3.56 -15.31
N ALA A 289 -24.39 3.56 -14.08
CA ALA A 289 -25.17 3.74 -12.86
C ALA A 289 -25.79 5.15 -12.77
N ILE A 290 -25.09 6.19 -13.20
CA ILE A 290 -25.64 7.55 -13.27
C ILE A 290 -26.79 7.62 -14.28
N ILE A 291 -26.62 7.06 -15.48
CA ILE A 291 -27.66 7.08 -16.51
C ILE A 291 -28.92 6.37 -15.99
N LEU A 292 -28.76 5.19 -15.38
CA LEU A 292 -29.87 4.44 -14.81
C LEU A 292 -30.55 5.20 -13.67
N SER A 293 -29.79 5.77 -12.74
CA SER A 293 -30.35 6.54 -11.62
C SER A 293 -31.03 7.83 -12.08
N THR A 294 -30.44 8.54 -13.05
CA THR A 294 -31.05 9.73 -13.68
C THR A 294 -32.38 9.37 -14.34
N PHE A 295 -32.41 8.25 -15.09
CA PHE A 295 -33.63 7.75 -15.70
C PHE A 295 -34.71 7.44 -14.67
N LEU A 296 -34.38 6.71 -13.60
CA LEU A 296 -35.30 6.35 -12.53
C LEU A 296 -35.86 7.58 -11.80
N LEU A 297 -35.02 8.57 -11.51
CA LEU A 297 -35.42 9.76 -10.74
C LEU A 297 -36.24 10.75 -11.55
N PHE A 298 -35.91 10.96 -12.83
CA PHE A 298 -36.51 12.05 -13.61
C PHE A 298 -37.46 11.60 -14.71
N PHE A 299 -37.28 10.40 -15.26
CA PHE A 299 -37.97 9.97 -16.48
C PHE A 299 -38.90 8.78 -16.28
N PHE A 300 -38.68 7.94 -15.26
CA PHE A 300 -39.48 6.75 -15.02
C PHE A 300 -40.96 7.06 -14.76
N LYS A 301 -41.26 7.98 -13.83
CA LYS A 301 -42.65 8.35 -13.52
C LYS A 301 -43.38 8.98 -14.72
N PRO A 302 -42.82 10.00 -15.42
CA PRO A 302 -43.44 10.53 -16.64
C PRO A 302 -43.65 9.48 -17.73
N LEU A 303 -42.69 8.55 -17.90
CA LEU A 303 -42.81 7.48 -18.87
C LEU A 303 -43.95 6.52 -18.51
N MET A 304 -44.03 6.09 -17.26
CA MET A 304 -45.08 5.19 -16.77
C MET A 304 -46.48 5.84 -16.87
N GLU A 305 -46.60 7.13 -16.55
CA GLU A 305 -47.86 7.87 -16.75
C GLU A 305 -48.25 7.88 -18.23
N LYS A 306 -47.32 8.20 -19.14
CA LYS A 306 -47.58 8.21 -20.60
C LYS A 306 -47.98 6.83 -21.13
N LEU A 307 -47.32 5.77 -20.66
CA LEU A 307 -47.66 4.38 -21.02
C LEU A 307 -49.06 4.00 -20.53
N ARG A 308 -49.40 4.39 -19.30
CA ARG A 308 -50.73 4.15 -18.73
C ARG A 308 -51.82 4.89 -19.50
N THR A 309 -51.63 6.17 -19.81
CA THR A 309 -52.60 6.96 -20.60
C THR A 309 -52.80 6.36 -22.00
N LYS A 310 -51.71 5.90 -22.65
CA LYS A 310 -51.80 5.23 -23.97
C LYS A 310 -52.61 3.93 -23.90
N LYS A 311 -52.45 3.14 -22.83
CA LYS A 311 -53.22 1.92 -22.60
C LYS A 311 -54.70 2.21 -22.34
N GLU A 312 -55.00 3.23 -21.53
CA GLU A 312 -56.37 3.67 -21.24
C GLU A 312 -57.09 4.20 -22.49
N LEU A 313 -56.39 4.93 -23.36
CA LEU A 313 -56.93 5.40 -24.65
C LEU A 313 -57.23 4.24 -25.60
N LYS A 314 -56.29 3.28 -25.73
CA LYS A 314 -56.47 2.10 -26.59
C LYS A 314 -57.69 1.26 -26.15
N ASN A 315 -57.84 1.01 -24.85
CA ASN A 315 -59.00 0.30 -24.31
C ASN A 315 -60.33 1.04 -24.58
N LYS A 316 -60.34 2.38 -24.55
CA LYS A 316 -61.55 3.16 -24.86
C LYS A 316 -61.93 3.12 -26.34
N GLU A 317 -60.96 3.05 -27.24
CA GLU A 317 -61.20 2.90 -28.68
C GLU A 317 -61.74 1.50 -29.01
N GLU A 318 -61.18 0.45 -28.41
CA GLU A 318 -61.66 -0.93 -28.58
C GLU A 318 -63.10 -1.10 -28.06
N VAL A 319 -63.45 -0.50 -26.91
CA VAL A 319 -64.82 -0.50 -26.37
C VAL A 319 -65.80 0.30 -27.25
N LYS A 320 -65.33 1.35 -27.94
CA LYS A 320 -66.16 2.12 -28.89
C LYS A 320 -66.40 1.37 -30.20
N GLN A 321 -65.47 0.54 -30.65
CA GLN A 321 -65.63 -0.26 -31.88
C GLN A 321 -66.45 -1.54 -31.65
N ALA A 322 -66.55 -2.02 -30.41
CA ALA A 322 -67.35 -3.19 -30.02
C ALA A 322 -68.82 -2.87 -29.70
N LYS A 323 -69.23 -1.60 -29.77
CA LYS A 323 -70.62 -1.13 -29.59
C LYS A 323 -71.18 -0.64 -30.92
#